data_AF-A0A8D8SU41-F1
#
_entry.id   AF-A0A8D8SU41-F1
#
_cell.length_a   1.000
_cell.length_b   1.000
_cell.length_c   1.000
_cell.angle_alpha   90.00
_cell.angle_beta   90.00
_cell.angle_gamma   90.00
#
_symmetry.space_group_name_H-M   'P 1'
#
loop_
_entity.id
_entity.type
_entity.pdbx_description
1 polymer ?
#
loop_
_entity_poly.entity_id
_entity_poly.type
_entity_poly.pdbx_seq_one_letter_code
_entity_poly.pdbx_strand_id
1 'polypeptide(L)'
;MHASLLHFSLDETQWEEDWASLVSLASQPGAALEQLHVWALAHILRRPIIVYGVKYVKSFRGEDIGYARFEGVYLPFLWDPGFCSRSPLSLGYTRGHFSALVPILPSYRGRGLGRGGARNISPNQNSRNHGNGVTAAVTYLPLMDHERKLLPIHFITHNEIGREESLLKQWLDVGVTESGLLVAQQRLTQPPLLVAQMVEEWLNHYRRLQQMSTAPFSRPIRVQDFSSDESDGDE
;
A
#
# COMPACT_ATOMS: atom_id res chain seq x y z
N MET A 1 3.04 -26.88 4.12
CA MET A 1 2.11 -28.03 4.30
C MET A 1 1.76 -28.78 3.01
N HIS A 2 1.64 -28.15 1.83
CA HIS A 2 1.42 -28.92 0.58
C HIS A 2 2.64 -29.75 0.13
N ALA A 3 3.87 -29.24 0.33
CA ALA A 3 5.10 -29.96 -0.06
C ALA A 3 5.31 -31.28 0.72
N SER A 4 5.03 -31.31 2.03
CA SER A 4 5.14 -32.54 2.83
C SER A 4 4.06 -33.56 2.46
N LEU A 5 2.87 -33.12 2.05
CA LEU A 5 1.81 -33.98 1.53
C LEU A 5 2.17 -34.58 0.16
N LEU A 6 3.09 -33.96 -0.57
CA LEU A 6 3.61 -34.42 -1.87
C LEU A 6 4.95 -35.15 -1.75
N HIS A 7 5.45 -35.40 -0.52
CA HIS A 7 6.79 -35.94 -0.26
C HIS A 7 7.92 -35.18 -0.99
N PHE A 8 7.71 -33.88 -1.21
CA PHE A 8 8.67 -33.04 -1.91
C PHE A 8 9.76 -32.58 -0.93
N SER A 9 11.01 -32.95 -1.23
CA SER A 9 12.22 -32.48 -0.55
C SER A 9 13.16 -31.85 -1.57
N LEU A 10 13.87 -30.82 -1.14
CA LEU A 10 14.91 -30.15 -1.92
C LEU A 10 16.26 -30.45 -1.29
N ASP A 11 17.27 -30.69 -2.12
CA ASP A 11 18.65 -30.80 -1.68
C ASP A 11 19.21 -29.41 -1.34
N GLU A 12 20.20 -29.35 -0.44
CA GLU A 12 20.78 -28.07 0.03
C GLU A 12 21.32 -27.21 -1.12
N THR A 13 21.95 -27.84 -2.11
CA THR A 13 22.48 -27.13 -3.30
C THR A 13 21.38 -26.45 -4.10
N GLN A 14 20.21 -27.08 -4.21
CA GLN A 14 19.07 -26.48 -4.91
C GLN A 14 18.51 -25.29 -4.14
N TRP A 15 18.46 -25.36 -2.80
CA TRP A 15 18.11 -24.21 -1.97
C TRP A 15 19.05 -23.03 -2.16
N GLU A 16 20.36 -23.29 -2.20
CA GLU A 16 21.38 -22.26 -2.43
C GLU A 16 21.23 -21.61 -3.82
N GLU A 17 20.96 -22.40 -4.86
CA GLU A 17 20.73 -21.92 -6.23
C GLU A 17 19.45 -21.08 -6.33
N ASP A 18 18.34 -21.56 -5.78
CA ASP A 18 17.06 -20.83 -5.78
C ASP A 18 17.17 -19.52 -4.99
N TRP A 19 17.86 -19.53 -3.86
CA TRP A 19 18.15 -18.34 -3.07
C TRP A 19 19.00 -17.33 -3.84
N ALA A 20 20.09 -17.79 -4.46
CA ALA A 20 20.96 -16.93 -5.26
C ALA A 20 20.20 -16.29 -6.44
N SER A 21 19.35 -17.08 -7.11
CA SER A 21 18.46 -16.59 -8.18
C SER A 21 17.55 -15.48 -7.67
N LEU A 22 16.85 -15.70 -6.55
CA LEU A 22 15.95 -14.72 -5.96
C LEU A 22 16.67 -13.41 -5.59
N VAL A 23 17.84 -13.51 -4.94
CA VAL A 23 18.65 -12.33 -4.58
C VAL A 23 19.13 -11.56 -5.83
N SER A 24 19.45 -12.29 -6.91
CA SER A 24 19.91 -11.67 -8.16
C SER A 24 18.84 -10.77 -8.80
N LEU A 25 17.54 -11.07 -8.60
CA LEU A 25 16.44 -10.26 -9.14
C LEU A 25 16.49 -8.82 -8.63
N ALA A 26 16.80 -8.62 -7.36
CA ALA A 26 16.88 -7.28 -6.77
C ALA A 26 18.06 -6.44 -7.32
N SER A 27 19.06 -7.09 -7.92
CA SER A 27 20.22 -6.42 -8.53
C SER A 27 20.00 -6.07 -10.00
N GLN A 28 18.93 -6.57 -10.62
CA GLN A 28 18.64 -6.40 -12.03
C GLN A 28 17.57 -5.31 -12.24
N PRO A 29 17.91 -4.17 -12.86
CA PRO A 29 16.93 -3.13 -13.15
C PRO A 29 15.77 -3.65 -14.01
N GLY A 30 14.54 -3.40 -13.58
CA GLY A 30 13.33 -3.80 -14.31
C GLY A 30 12.92 -5.28 -14.15
N ALA A 31 13.70 -6.08 -13.41
CA ALA A 31 13.30 -7.46 -13.11
C ALA A 31 12.04 -7.51 -12.22
N ALA A 32 11.20 -8.52 -12.46
CA ALA A 32 10.03 -8.76 -11.64
C ALA A 32 10.44 -9.33 -10.27
N LEU A 33 10.00 -8.66 -9.21
CA LEU A 33 10.30 -9.07 -7.83
C LEU A 33 9.21 -9.98 -7.27
N GLU A 34 9.62 -10.88 -6.38
CA GLU A 34 8.75 -11.85 -5.70
C GLU A 34 8.29 -11.42 -4.29
N GLN A 35 7.45 -12.24 -3.64
CA GLN A 35 6.85 -11.96 -2.32
C GLN A 35 7.91 -11.68 -1.24
N LEU A 36 9.07 -12.35 -1.31
CA LEU A 36 10.15 -12.13 -0.35
C LEU A 36 10.67 -10.69 -0.41
N HIS A 37 10.68 -10.06 -1.58
CA HIS A 37 11.12 -8.67 -1.72
C HIS A 37 10.13 -7.70 -1.06
N VAL A 38 8.83 -7.99 -1.09
CA VAL A 38 7.83 -7.22 -0.34
C VAL A 38 8.06 -7.37 1.18
N TRP A 39 8.37 -8.58 1.63
CA TRP A 39 8.70 -8.84 3.03
C TRP A 39 9.99 -8.13 3.46
N ALA A 40 11.05 -8.17 2.65
CA ALA A 40 12.29 -7.44 2.88
C ALA A 40 12.05 -5.93 2.90
N LEU A 41 11.23 -5.40 1.99
CA LEU A 41 10.85 -3.99 1.97
C LEU A 41 10.12 -3.56 3.26
N ALA A 42 9.23 -4.41 3.79
CA ALA A 42 8.56 -4.13 5.07
C ALA A 42 9.58 -3.97 6.22
N HIS A 43 10.67 -4.75 6.21
CA HIS A 43 11.76 -4.62 7.18
C HIS A 43 12.58 -3.35 7.00
N ILE A 44 12.94 -3.01 5.75
CA ILE A 44 13.67 -1.78 5.43
C ILE A 44 12.88 -0.55 5.92
N LEU A 45 11.57 -0.56 5.69
CA LEU A 45 10.67 0.53 6.09
C LEU A 45 10.27 0.49 7.58
N ARG A 46 10.57 -0.62 8.28
CA ARG A 46 10.08 -0.90 9.66
C ARG A 46 8.57 -0.69 9.76
N ARG A 47 7.84 -1.12 8.74
CA ARG A 47 6.43 -0.81 8.55
C ARG A 47 5.72 -1.96 7.82
N PRO A 48 4.60 -2.48 8.35
CA PRO A 48 3.81 -3.49 7.67
C PRO A 48 3.33 -3.04 6.29
N ILE A 49 3.24 -4.00 5.36
CA ILE A 49 2.69 -3.79 4.01
C ILE A 49 1.50 -4.73 3.84
N ILE A 50 0.35 -4.19 3.43
CA ILE A 50 -0.85 -4.95 3.07
C ILE A 50 -0.96 -4.93 1.55
N VAL A 51 -1.01 -6.10 0.93
CA VAL A 51 -1.22 -6.25 -0.50
C VAL A 51 -2.60 -6.83 -0.74
N TYR A 52 -3.43 -6.09 -1.46
CA TYR A 52 -4.68 -6.59 -2.03
C TYR A 52 -4.43 -7.00 -3.47
N GLY A 53 -4.89 -8.17 -3.89
CA GLY A 53 -4.57 -8.62 -5.25
C GLY A 53 -5.46 -9.74 -5.74
N VAL A 54 -5.29 -10.06 -7.01
CA VAL A 54 -5.95 -11.22 -7.62
C VAL A 54 -5.31 -12.51 -7.14
N LYS A 55 -6.11 -13.56 -6.93
CA LYS A 55 -5.60 -14.90 -6.58
C LYS A 55 -4.82 -15.53 -7.75
N TYR A 56 -5.29 -15.28 -8.97
CA TYR A 56 -4.74 -15.83 -10.21
C TYR A 56 -4.24 -14.73 -11.14
N VAL A 57 -3.08 -14.96 -11.76
CA VAL A 57 -2.60 -14.16 -12.88
C VAL A 57 -3.25 -14.71 -14.15
N LYS A 58 -3.94 -13.83 -14.88
CA LYS A 58 -4.66 -14.19 -16.10
C LYS A 58 -3.88 -13.82 -17.35
N SER A 59 -3.97 -14.70 -18.35
CA SER A 59 -3.55 -14.45 -19.73
C SER A 59 -4.34 -13.31 -20.37
N PHE A 60 -3.85 -12.79 -21.50
CA PHE A 60 -4.62 -11.89 -22.36
C PHE A 60 -5.94 -12.52 -22.84
N ARG A 61 -6.00 -13.87 -22.91
CA ARG A 61 -7.22 -14.64 -23.23
C ARG A 61 -8.14 -14.87 -22.02
N GLY A 62 -7.73 -14.45 -20.82
CA GLY A 62 -8.49 -14.60 -19.57
C GLY A 62 -8.27 -15.93 -18.83
N GLU A 63 -7.41 -16.81 -19.34
CA GLU A 63 -7.04 -18.10 -18.73
C GLU A 63 -6.11 -17.90 -17.53
N ASP A 64 -6.27 -18.70 -16.48
CA ASP A 64 -5.39 -18.66 -15.31
C ASP A 64 -4.04 -19.30 -15.64
N ILE A 65 -2.98 -18.49 -15.67
CA ILE A 65 -1.61 -18.95 -15.99
C ILE A 65 -0.88 -19.39 -14.70
N GLY A 66 -1.26 -18.83 -13.56
CA GLY A 66 -0.63 -19.16 -12.30
C GLY A 66 -1.22 -18.41 -11.12
N TYR A 67 -0.77 -18.78 -9.93
CA TYR A 67 -1.17 -18.10 -8.69
C TYR A 67 -0.28 -16.89 -8.45
N ALA A 68 -0.88 -15.72 -8.24
CA ALA A 68 -0.14 -14.50 -7.88
C ALA A 68 0.51 -14.60 -6.50
N ARG A 69 -0.17 -15.24 -5.54
CA ARG A 69 0.25 -15.41 -4.13
C ARG A 69 0.76 -14.14 -3.41
N PHE A 70 0.52 -12.94 -3.94
CA PHE A 70 0.93 -11.68 -3.32
C PHE A 70 -0.09 -11.12 -2.33
N GLU A 71 -1.37 -11.48 -2.46
CA GLU A 71 -2.42 -11.05 -1.53
C GLU A 71 -2.05 -11.46 -0.10
N GLY A 72 -2.09 -10.52 0.85
CA GLY A 72 -1.78 -10.79 2.24
C GLY A 72 -1.13 -9.63 2.98
N VAL A 73 -0.70 -9.92 4.20
CA VAL A 73 -0.02 -9.00 5.10
C VAL A 73 1.44 -9.42 5.27
N TYR A 74 2.35 -8.47 5.07
CA TYR A 74 3.79 -8.63 5.23
C TYR A 74 4.23 -7.87 6.48
N LEU A 75 4.65 -8.62 7.50
CA LEU A 75 5.05 -8.07 8.80
C LEU A 75 6.59 -8.07 8.95
N PRO A 76 7.17 -7.00 9.52
CA PRO A 76 8.62 -6.89 9.69
C PRO A 76 9.16 -7.68 10.90
N PHE A 77 8.92 -9.00 10.91
CA PHE A 77 9.19 -9.92 12.03
C PHE A 77 10.62 -9.94 12.58
N LEU A 78 11.63 -9.52 11.80
CA LEU A 78 13.02 -9.46 12.28
C LEU A 78 13.30 -8.24 13.17
N TRP A 79 12.33 -7.35 13.36
CA TRP A 79 12.40 -6.24 14.30
C TRP A 79 11.62 -6.54 15.58
N ASP A 80 11.88 -5.75 16.63
CA ASP A 80 10.93 -5.66 17.74
C ASP A 80 9.73 -4.80 17.32
N PRO A 81 8.47 -5.19 17.61
CA PRO A 81 7.29 -4.44 17.21
C PRO A 81 7.26 -2.99 17.71
N GLY A 82 7.87 -2.70 18.87
CA GLY A 82 7.98 -1.34 19.42
C GLY A 82 8.88 -0.43 18.59
N PHE A 83 9.75 -1.01 17.75
CA PHE A 83 10.57 -0.30 16.79
C PHE A 83 9.88 -0.12 15.44
N CYS A 84 8.68 -0.65 15.23
CA CYS A 84 7.99 -0.56 13.94
C CYS A 84 6.81 0.41 13.97
N SER A 85 6.54 1.03 12.83
CA SER A 85 5.30 1.77 12.64
C SER A 85 4.14 0.79 12.55
N ARG A 86 3.07 1.02 13.33
CA ARG A 86 1.84 0.22 13.29
C ARG A 86 0.82 0.67 12.24
N SER A 87 1.10 1.77 11.55
CA SER A 87 0.32 2.27 10.41
C SER A 87 0.83 1.58 9.15
N PRO A 88 0.06 0.74 8.43
CA PRO A 88 0.57 -0.01 7.28
C PRO A 88 0.68 0.83 5.99
N LEU A 89 1.42 0.32 5.01
CA LEU A 89 1.29 0.69 3.60
C LEU A 89 0.30 -0.26 2.90
N SER A 90 -0.39 0.24 1.88
CA SER A 90 -1.37 -0.52 1.11
C SER A 90 -1.01 -0.53 -0.38
N LEU A 91 -0.92 -1.72 -0.96
CA LEU A 91 -0.62 -1.95 -2.36
C LEU A 91 -1.74 -2.77 -3.02
N GLY A 92 -1.99 -2.51 -4.30
CA GLY A 92 -2.80 -3.33 -5.19
C GLY A 92 -1.88 -4.14 -6.10
N TYR A 93 -2.21 -5.41 -6.33
CA TYR A 93 -1.48 -6.27 -7.27
C TYR A 93 -2.42 -6.84 -8.34
N THR A 94 -2.16 -6.48 -9.59
CA THR A 94 -2.95 -6.94 -10.74
C THR A 94 -2.05 -7.19 -11.95
N ARG A 95 -2.18 -8.36 -12.60
CA ARG A 95 -1.51 -8.68 -13.87
C ARG A 95 0.00 -8.41 -13.86
N GLY A 96 0.70 -8.82 -12.80
CA GLY A 96 2.15 -8.61 -12.68
C GLY A 96 2.57 -7.21 -12.23
N HIS A 97 1.63 -6.32 -11.90
CA HIS A 97 1.92 -4.92 -11.59
C HIS A 97 1.44 -4.52 -10.19
N PHE A 98 2.26 -3.72 -9.50
CA PHE A 98 1.93 -3.12 -8.21
C PHE A 98 1.47 -1.68 -8.35
N SER A 99 0.45 -1.29 -7.61
CA SER A 99 -0.03 0.08 -7.53
C SER A 99 -0.19 0.52 -6.08
N ALA A 100 0.24 1.74 -5.75
CA ALA A 100 0.00 2.30 -4.44
C ALA A 100 -1.51 2.58 -4.27
N LEU A 101 -2.11 2.05 -3.21
CA LEU A 101 -3.50 2.35 -2.85
C LEU A 101 -3.48 3.45 -1.80
N VAL A 102 -3.71 4.68 -2.25
CA VAL A 102 -3.63 5.87 -1.41
C VAL A 102 -5.04 6.39 -1.13
N PRO A 103 -5.42 6.63 0.14
CA PRO A 103 -6.71 7.23 0.45
C PRO A 103 -6.76 8.67 -0.08
N ILE A 104 -7.97 9.09 -0.47
CA ILE A 104 -8.23 10.51 -0.71
C ILE A 104 -8.08 11.22 0.62
N LEU A 105 -7.09 12.09 0.70
CA LEU A 105 -6.94 12.92 1.89
C LEU A 105 -8.15 13.86 1.97
N PRO A 106 -8.90 13.90 3.09
CA PRO A 106 -9.83 14.99 3.29
C PRO A 106 -9.02 16.26 3.17
N SER A 107 -9.36 17.05 2.13
CA SER A 107 -8.64 18.23 1.67
C SER A 107 -7.79 18.85 2.77
N TYR A 108 -6.53 19.14 2.48
CA TYR A 108 -5.76 20.15 3.23
C TYR A 108 -6.51 21.49 3.13
N ARG A 109 -7.68 21.61 3.76
CA ARG A 109 -8.37 22.88 3.91
C ARG A 109 -7.41 23.66 4.78
N GLY A 110 -6.72 24.57 4.09
CA GLY A 110 -5.58 25.30 4.58
C GLY A 110 -5.77 25.66 6.02
N ARG A 111 -4.74 25.36 6.80
CA ARG A 111 -4.54 26.00 8.09
C ARG A 111 -4.41 27.50 7.79
N GLY A 112 -5.55 28.19 7.85
CA GLY A 112 -5.69 29.65 7.76
C GLY A 112 -5.44 30.25 6.38
N LEU A 113 -6.50 30.39 5.57
CA LEU A 113 -6.86 31.59 4.80
C LEU A 113 -8.12 31.27 3.97
N GLY A 114 -9.29 31.75 4.41
CA GLY A 114 -10.50 31.80 3.58
C GLY A 114 -11.71 31.00 4.06
N ARG A 115 -12.64 31.71 4.72
CA ARG A 115 -14.11 31.56 4.74
C ARG A 115 -14.71 30.46 3.82
N GLY A 116 -15.55 29.60 4.40
CA GLY A 116 -16.57 28.84 3.63
C GLY A 116 -16.93 27.49 4.26
N GLY A 117 -18.04 27.46 5.01
CA GLY A 117 -18.46 26.35 5.87
C GLY A 117 -18.53 24.97 5.20
N ALA A 118 -18.03 23.97 5.93
CA ALA A 118 -18.49 22.59 5.85
C ALA A 118 -18.36 22.02 7.27
N ARG A 119 -19.49 21.81 7.93
CA ARG A 119 -19.60 21.16 9.24
C ARG A 119 -19.21 19.69 9.07
N ASN A 120 -18.08 19.28 9.64
CA ASN A 120 -17.84 17.86 9.89
C ASN A 120 -18.62 17.44 11.13
N ILE A 121 -19.58 16.55 10.94
CA ILE A 121 -20.27 15.83 12.01
C ILE A 121 -19.29 14.76 12.50
N SER A 122 -18.76 14.93 13.70
CA SER A 122 -18.06 13.86 14.44
C SER A 122 -19.05 13.22 15.42
N PRO A 123 -19.20 11.89 15.48
CA PRO A 123 -19.85 11.25 16.60
C PRO A 123 -18.86 11.13 17.77
N ASN A 124 -19.27 11.73 18.90
CA ASN A 124 -18.90 11.38 20.27
C ASN A 124 -17.44 11.62 20.73
N GLN A 125 -17.17 12.84 21.25
CA GLN A 125 -16.01 13.13 22.09
C GLN A 125 -16.37 12.96 23.57
N ASN A 126 -15.87 11.90 24.19
CA ASN A 126 -15.64 11.86 25.63
C ASN A 126 -14.17 11.48 25.88
N SER A 127 -13.28 12.45 25.68
CA SER A 127 -12.00 12.47 26.40
C SER A 127 -11.46 13.89 26.41
N ARG A 128 -11.56 14.51 27.58
CA ARG A 128 -10.94 15.80 27.88
C ARG A 128 -9.43 15.59 27.90
N ASN A 129 -8.71 16.10 26.91
CA ASN A 129 -7.33 16.53 27.12
C ASN A 129 -6.97 17.68 26.19
N HIS A 130 -6.54 18.77 26.83
CA HIS A 130 -6.05 19.98 26.19
C HIS A 130 -4.71 19.71 25.52
N GLY A 131 -4.66 19.87 24.19
CA GLY A 131 -3.43 19.85 23.43
C GLY A 131 -3.71 19.90 21.93
N ASN A 132 -3.89 21.11 21.39
CA ASN A 132 -3.75 21.51 19.97
C ASN A 132 -3.93 20.40 18.89
N GLY A 133 -4.99 19.61 19.01
CA GLY A 133 -5.09 18.30 18.36
C GLY A 133 -5.81 18.40 17.02
N VAL A 134 -5.05 18.59 15.95
CA VAL A 134 -5.54 18.19 14.62
C VAL A 134 -5.67 16.67 14.69
N THR A 135 -6.91 16.17 14.79
CA THR A 135 -7.18 14.74 14.70
C THR A 135 -6.65 14.25 13.36
N ALA A 136 -5.53 13.49 13.39
CA ALA A 136 -4.95 12.90 12.21
C ALA A 136 -6.04 12.09 11.48
N ALA A 137 -6.19 12.29 10.18
CA ALA A 137 -7.14 11.52 9.39
C ALA A 137 -6.75 10.03 9.47
N VAL A 138 -7.73 9.16 9.66
CA VAL A 138 -7.53 7.70 9.74
C VAL A 138 -8.25 7.05 8.57
N THR A 139 -7.53 6.23 7.83
CA THR A 139 -8.09 5.34 6.81
C THR A 139 -8.17 3.93 7.39
N TYR A 140 -9.25 3.21 7.10
CA TYR A 140 -9.45 1.83 7.56
C TYR A 140 -9.23 0.88 6.38
N LEU A 141 -8.29 -0.05 6.56
CA LEU A 141 -7.87 -1.01 5.54
C LEU A 141 -8.35 -2.41 5.95
N PRO A 142 -9.23 -3.07 5.19
CA PRO A 142 -9.72 -4.41 5.53
C PRO A 142 -8.59 -5.42 5.71
N LEU A 143 -8.64 -6.21 6.78
CA LEU A 143 -7.72 -7.33 7.03
C LEU A 143 -8.35 -8.68 6.65
N MET A 144 -9.50 -8.62 5.97
CA MET A 144 -10.28 -9.78 5.54
C MET A 144 -10.70 -9.58 4.08
N ASP A 145 -10.93 -10.69 3.38
CA ASP A 145 -11.56 -10.68 2.06
C ASP A 145 -13.08 -10.49 2.16
N HIS A 146 -13.75 -10.48 1.00
CA HIS A 146 -15.20 -10.32 0.90
C HIS A 146 -16.00 -11.48 1.51
N GLU A 147 -15.37 -12.64 1.73
CA GLU A 147 -15.95 -13.81 2.39
C GLU A 147 -15.71 -13.78 3.92
N ARG A 148 -15.13 -12.69 4.45
CA ARG A 148 -14.71 -12.51 5.85
C ARG A 148 -13.58 -13.46 6.27
N LYS A 149 -12.86 -14.03 5.31
CA LYS A 149 -11.65 -14.81 5.61
C LYS A 149 -10.49 -13.84 5.84
N LEU A 150 -9.72 -14.10 6.90
CA LEU A 150 -8.52 -13.31 7.21
C LEU A 150 -7.53 -13.35 6.04
N LEU A 151 -6.96 -12.20 5.69
CA LEU A 151 -5.85 -12.15 4.74
C LEU A 151 -4.68 -12.99 5.27
N PRO A 152 -3.98 -13.75 4.42
CA PRO A 152 -2.85 -14.55 4.87
C PRO A 152 -1.72 -13.64 5.36
N ILE A 153 -1.05 -14.05 6.42
CA ILE A 153 0.20 -13.42 6.87
C ILE A 153 1.36 -14.17 6.24
N HIS A 154 2.17 -13.48 5.46
CA HIS A 154 3.30 -14.09 4.76
C HIS A 154 4.46 -14.34 5.71
N PHE A 155 5.22 -15.41 5.43
CA PHE A 155 6.46 -15.79 6.15
C PHE A 155 6.30 -16.01 7.66
N ILE A 156 5.13 -16.47 8.11
CA ILE A 156 4.96 -16.94 9.49
C ILE A 156 5.67 -18.30 9.70
N THR A 157 6.19 -18.48 10.91
CA THR A 157 6.79 -19.74 11.35
C THR A 157 5.71 -20.76 11.77
N HIS A 158 6.10 -22.01 11.93
CA HIS A 158 5.20 -23.07 12.38
C HIS A 158 4.56 -22.81 13.75
N ASN A 159 5.27 -22.11 14.64
CA ASN A 159 4.81 -21.78 15.99
C ASN A 159 3.76 -20.64 16.02
N GLU A 160 3.64 -19.91 14.92
CA GLU A 160 2.79 -18.74 14.76
C GLU A 160 1.46 -19.07 14.06
N ILE A 161 1.36 -20.25 13.45
CA ILE A 161 0.13 -20.75 12.82
C ILE A 161 -0.99 -20.84 13.86
N GLY A 162 -2.17 -20.31 13.53
CA GLY A 162 -3.32 -20.23 14.42
C GLY A 162 -3.31 -19.04 15.38
N ARG A 163 -2.28 -18.18 15.33
CA ARG A 163 -2.16 -16.94 16.12
C ARG A 163 -2.22 -15.68 15.27
N GLU A 164 -2.73 -15.77 14.05
CA GLU A 164 -2.68 -14.72 13.04
C GLU A 164 -3.34 -13.42 13.52
N GLU A 165 -4.52 -13.50 14.15
CA GLU A 165 -5.16 -12.30 14.71
C GLU A 165 -4.33 -11.62 15.80
N SER A 166 -3.69 -12.41 16.67
CA SER A 166 -2.83 -11.88 17.73
C SER A 166 -1.60 -11.20 17.14
N LEU A 167 -1.01 -11.78 16.09
CA LEU A 167 0.08 -11.16 15.35
C LEU A 167 -0.37 -9.84 14.70
N LEU A 168 -1.52 -9.82 14.01
CA LEU A 168 -2.03 -8.56 13.44
C LEU A 168 -2.23 -7.50 14.53
N LYS A 169 -2.82 -7.86 15.67
CA LYS A 169 -3.00 -6.94 16.81
C LYS A 169 -1.68 -6.51 17.46
N GLN A 170 -0.61 -7.30 17.33
CA GLN A 170 0.72 -6.93 17.83
C GLN A 170 1.42 -5.93 16.91
N TRP A 171 1.29 -6.09 15.60
CA TRP A 171 2.04 -5.35 14.59
C TRP A 171 1.30 -4.17 13.94
N LEU A 172 -0.03 -4.14 14.03
CA LEU A 172 -0.89 -3.12 13.42
C LEU A 172 -1.83 -2.49 14.44
N ASP A 173 -2.25 -1.25 14.21
CA ASP A 173 -3.38 -0.67 14.93
C ASP A 173 -4.70 -1.27 14.40
N VAL A 174 -5.14 -2.38 14.99
CA VAL A 174 -6.33 -3.12 14.55
C VAL A 174 -7.59 -2.59 15.22
N GLY A 175 -8.63 -2.37 14.43
CA GLY A 175 -10.00 -2.09 14.87
C GLY A 175 -10.99 -3.13 14.37
N VAL A 176 -12.18 -3.13 14.96
CA VAL A 176 -13.33 -3.93 14.52
C VAL A 176 -14.45 -2.95 14.16
N THR A 177 -14.99 -3.08 12.95
CA THR A 177 -16.16 -2.30 12.52
C THR A 177 -17.44 -2.79 13.21
N GLU A 178 -18.52 -2.01 13.18
CA GLU A 178 -19.82 -2.43 13.75
C GLU A 178 -20.35 -3.74 13.17
N SER A 179 -20.02 -4.03 11.90
CA SER A 179 -20.38 -5.28 11.22
C SER A 179 -19.44 -6.46 11.52
N GLY A 180 -18.44 -6.26 12.39
CA GLY A 180 -17.49 -7.29 12.81
C GLY A 180 -16.26 -7.46 11.92
N LEU A 181 -16.05 -6.61 10.91
CA LEU A 181 -14.86 -6.70 10.05
C LEU A 181 -13.60 -6.21 10.77
N LEU A 182 -12.53 -7.00 10.72
CA LEU A 182 -11.20 -6.56 11.15
C LEU A 182 -10.60 -5.61 10.13
N VAL A 183 -10.10 -4.48 10.63
CA VAL A 183 -9.48 -3.42 9.83
C VAL A 183 -8.18 -2.94 10.48
N ALA A 184 -7.17 -2.63 9.68
CA ALA A 184 -6.00 -1.89 10.12
C ALA A 184 -6.25 -0.38 9.98
N GLN A 185 -5.82 0.39 10.98
CA GLN A 185 -5.88 1.84 10.97
C GLN A 185 -4.60 2.40 10.34
N GLN A 186 -4.73 2.99 9.16
CA GLN A 186 -3.68 3.79 8.56
C GLN A 186 -3.85 5.24 8.99
N ARG A 187 -3.04 5.67 9.96
CA ARG A 187 -3.00 7.07 10.42
C ARG A 187 -2.20 7.90 9.42
N LEU A 188 -2.82 8.98 8.94
CA LEU A 188 -2.23 9.90 7.98
C LEU A 188 -1.50 11.01 8.73
N THR A 189 -0.18 11.04 8.59
CA THR A 189 0.65 12.12 9.12
C THR A 189 0.77 13.25 8.10
N GLN A 190 1.12 14.45 8.55
CA GLN A 190 1.50 15.51 7.63
C GLN A 190 2.67 15.04 6.76
N PRO A 191 2.59 15.20 5.42
CA PRO A 191 3.70 14.84 4.57
C PRO A 191 4.92 15.74 4.86
N PRO A 192 6.15 15.25 4.60
CA PRO A 192 7.33 16.12 4.59
C PRO A 192 7.13 17.34 3.68
N LEU A 193 7.76 18.46 4.03
CA LEU A 193 7.55 19.75 3.33
C LEU A 193 7.73 19.65 1.82
N LEU A 194 8.78 18.97 1.34
CA LEU A 194 9.04 18.81 -0.09
C LEU A 194 7.92 18.04 -0.81
N VAL A 195 7.38 17.01 -0.16
CA VAL A 195 6.23 16.24 -0.71
C VAL A 195 4.97 17.12 -0.71
N ALA A 196 4.75 17.91 0.34
CA ALA A 196 3.63 18.84 0.41
C ALA A 196 3.70 19.90 -0.71
N GLN A 197 4.88 20.49 -0.92
CA GLN A 197 5.13 21.46 -1.97
C GLN A 197 4.90 20.87 -3.36
N MET A 198 5.46 19.68 -3.63
CA MET A 198 5.28 18.97 -4.90
C MET A 198 3.80 18.70 -5.20
N VAL A 199 3.04 18.23 -4.21
CA VAL A 199 1.59 17.98 -4.38
C VAL A 199 0.83 19.28 -4.62
N GLU A 200 1.19 20.35 -3.92
CA GLU A 200 0.53 21.65 -4.07
C GLU A 200 0.83 22.30 -5.44
N GLU A 201 2.06 22.18 -5.95
CA GLU A 201 2.43 22.61 -7.30
C GLU A 201 1.65 21.85 -8.38
N TRP A 202 1.54 20.52 -8.22
CA TRP A 202 0.73 19.69 -9.10
C TRP A 202 -0.75 20.11 -9.08
N LEU A 203 -1.34 20.34 -7.89
CA LEU A 203 -2.71 20.83 -7.78
C LEU A 203 -2.89 22.23 -8.40
N ASN A 204 -1.92 23.12 -8.21
CA ASN A 204 -1.95 24.48 -8.78
C ASN A 204 -1.92 24.49 -10.30
N HIS A 205 -1.28 23.50 -10.94
CA HIS A 205 -1.37 23.32 -12.39
C HIS A 205 -2.82 23.14 -12.85
N TYR A 206 -3.58 22.23 -12.23
CA TYR A 206 -4.99 21.99 -12.59
C TYR A 206 -5.90 23.15 -12.23
N ARG A 207 -5.67 23.83 -11.10
CA ARG A 207 -6.42 25.04 -10.73
C ARG A 207 -6.26 26.14 -11.78
N ARG A 208 -5.06 26.32 -12.35
CA ARG A 208 -4.79 27.27 -13.45
C ARG A 208 -5.50 26.87 -14.74
N LEU A 209 -5.45 25.59 -15.13
CA LEU A 209 -6.17 25.08 -16.31
C LEU A 209 -7.67 25.38 -16.23
N GLN A 210 -8.27 25.15 -15.05
CA GLN A 210 -9.68 25.43 -14.83
C GLN A 210 -9.99 26.93 -15.00
N GLN A 211 -9.19 27.82 -14.40
CA GLN A 211 -9.38 29.27 -14.52
C GLN A 211 -9.29 29.76 -15.98
N MET A 212 -8.37 29.21 -16.77
CA MET A 212 -8.19 29.58 -18.18
C MET A 212 -9.34 29.07 -19.06
N SER A 213 -9.89 27.89 -18.77
CA SER A 213 -11.05 27.34 -19.50
C SER A 213 -12.36 28.09 -19.23
N THR A 214 -12.47 28.76 -18.08
CA THR A 214 -13.70 29.47 -17.67
C THR A 214 -13.66 30.95 -18.01
N ALA A 215 -12.53 31.46 -18.53
CA ALA A 215 -12.38 32.86 -18.91
C ALA A 215 -13.12 33.14 -20.24
N PRO A 216 -13.90 34.24 -20.34
CA PRO A 216 -14.76 34.54 -21.50
C PRO A 216 -14.02 34.81 -22.82
N PHE A 217 -12.68 34.82 -22.81
CA PHE A 217 -11.82 34.97 -23.98
C PHE A 217 -10.73 33.87 -23.99
N SER A 218 -11.14 32.62 -24.13
CA SER A 218 -10.20 31.48 -24.19
C SER A 218 -9.71 31.24 -25.62
N ARG A 219 -8.39 31.32 -25.84
CA ARG A 219 -7.74 30.81 -27.07
C ARG A 219 -7.62 29.28 -26.99
N PRO A 220 -7.73 28.54 -28.11
CA PRO A 220 -7.67 27.09 -28.10
C PRO A 220 -6.30 26.57 -27.62
N ILE A 221 -6.33 25.50 -26.84
CA ILE A 221 -5.17 24.87 -26.20
C ILE A 221 -4.34 24.11 -27.25
N ARG A 222 -3.01 24.37 -27.33
CA ARG A 222 -2.07 23.44 -27.96
C ARG A 222 -1.75 22.38 -26.91
N VAL A 223 -2.36 21.20 -27.06
CA VAL A 223 -2.06 20.04 -26.23
C VAL A 223 -0.58 19.72 -26.44
N GLN A 224 0.22 19.84 -25.39
CA GLN A 224 1.57 19.30 -25.37
C GLN A 224 1.41 17.88 -24.86
N ASP A 225 1.27 16.95 -25.80
CA ASP A 225 1.31 15.53 -25.50
C ASP A 225 2.68 15.21 -24.89
N PHE A 226 2.69 14.74 -23.65
CA PHE A 226 3.86 14.09 -23.08
C PHE A 226 4.01 12.74 -23.79
N SER A 227 4.61 12.75 -24.98
CA SER A 227 5.01 11.56 -25.71
C SER A 227 6.29 11.03 -25.09
N SER A 228 6.20 9.92 -24.37
CA SER A 228 7.35 9.16 -23.87
C SER A 228 7.82 8.17 -24.94
N ASP A 229 8.41 8.69 -26.02
CA ASP A 229 9.08 7.87 -27.03
C ASP A 229 10.39 8.58 -27.43
N GLU A 230 11.45 8.30 -26.67
CA GLU A 230 12.84 8.41 -27.14
C GLU A 230 13.50 7.05 -26.87
N SER A 231 13.27 6.14 -27.82
CA SER A 231 14.14 5.01 -28.08
C SER A 231 15.23 5.51 -29.03
N ASP A 232 16.34 6.01 -28.48
CA ASP A 232 17.55 6.19 -29.28
C ASP A 232 18.23 4.82 -29.43
N GLY A 233 17.99 4.22 -30.60
CA GLY A 233 18.83 3.17 -31.14
C GLY A 233 20.09 3.73 -31.79
N ASP A 234 21.15 2.96 -31.63
CA ASP A 234 22.35 2.83 -32.46
C ASP A 234 23.47 3.87 -32.34
N GLU A 235 24.53 3.48 -31.62
CA GLU A 235 25.85 3.15 -32.23
C GLU A 235 26.46 1.91 -31.56
#